data_AF-A0A3D2B910-F1
#
_entry.id   AF-A0A3D2B910-F1
#
_cell.length_a   1.000
_cell.length_b   1.000
_cell.length_c   1.000
_cell.angle_alpha   90.00
_cell.angle_beta   90.00
_cell.angle_gamma   90.00
#
_symmetry.space_group_name_H-M   'P 1'
#
loop_
_entity.id
_entity.type
_entity.pdbx_description
1 polymer ?
#
loop_
_entity_poly.entity_id
_entity_poly.type
_entity_poly.pdbx_seq_one_letter_code
_entity_poly.pdbx_strand_id
1 'polypeptide(L)' 'TSPKAEHEDKSYALYRAIMCYAPSGYNECGGTDVDKAQRKGWFSQLKTQYPGSPWAQKLKYYW' A
#
# COMPACT_ATOMS: atom_id res chain seq x y z
N THR A 1 -7.02 20.31 10.45
CA THR A 1 -6.67 19.27 9.47
C THR A 1 -7.93 18.55 9.05
N SER A 2 -8.14 18.36 7.74
CA SER A 2 -9.35 17.72 7.22
C SER A 2 -9.18 16.19 7.25
N PRO A 3 -10.11 15.41 7.83
CA PRO A 3 -9.97 13.96 7.96
C PRO A 3 -9.90 13.23 6.60
N LYS A 4 -10.44 13.84 5.53
CA LYS A 4 -10.35 13.32 4.17
C LYS A 4 -8.94 13.34 3.59
N ALA A 5 -8.18 14.40 3.85
CA ALA A 5 -6.78 14.49 3.42
C ALA A 5 -5.97 13.38 4.09
N GLU A 6 -6.18 13.17 5.40
CA GLU A 6 -5.52 12.06 6.10
C GLU A 6 -5.89 10.67 5.56
N HIS A 7 -7.11 10.46 5.09
CA HIS A 7 -7.55 9.17 4.53
C HIS A 7 -6.87 8.88 3.20
N GLU A 8 -6.72 9.89 2.35
CA GLU A 8 -6.00 9.79 1.08
C GLU A 8 -4.50 9.58 1.29
N ASP A 9 -3.87 10.34 2.19
CA ASP A 9 -2.45 10.23 2.50
C ASP A 9 -2.10 8.84 3.07
N LYS A 10 -2.92 8.33 4.02
CA LYS A 10 -2.71 7.00 4.62
C LYS A 10 -2.89 5.87 3.60
N SER A 11 -3.91 5.96 2.74
CA SER A 11 -4.11 4.95 1.69
C SER A 11 -3.01 4.98 0.62
N TYR A 12 -2.51 6.18 0.27
CA TYR A 12 -1.38 6.33 -0.63
C TYR A 12 -0.09 5.73 -0.04
N ALA A 13 0.19 5.98 1.24
CA ALA A 13 1.35 5.43 1.92
C ALA A 13 1.34 3.89 1.92
N LEU A 14 0.20 3.26 2.25
CA LEU A 14 0.03 1.80 2.18
C LEU A 14 0.24 1.28 0.76
N TYR A 15 -0.35 1.94 -0.24
CA TYR A 15 -0.17 1.60 -1.64
C TYR A 15 1.30 1.62 -2.06
N ARG A 16 2.01 2.70 -1.73
CA ARG A 16 3.44 2.83 -2.03
C ARG A 16 4.26 1.76 -1.34
N ALA A 17 3.98 1.46 -0.07
CA ALA A 17 4.68 0.42 0.68
C ALA A 17 4.54 -0.96 0.02
N ILE A 18 3.36 -1.30 -0.52
CA ILE A 18 3.13 -2.58 -1.19
C ILE A 18 3.76 -2.59 -2.60
N MET A 19 3.54 -1.53 -3.39
CA MET A 19 4.15 -1.32 -4.72
C MET A 19 5.66 -1.40 -4.69
N CYS A 20 6.24 -1.03 -3.56
CA CYS A 20 7.67 -1.07 -3.34
C CYS A 20 8.28 -2.47 -3.58
N TYR A 21 7.55 -3.53 -3.26
CA TYR A 21 8.03 -4.91 -3.42
C TYR A 21 7.58 -5.54 -4.75
N ALA A 22 7.12 -4.74 -5.71
CA ALA A 22 6.70 -5.23 -7.02
C ALA A 22 7.88 -5.85 -7.81
N PRO A 23 7.64 -6.93 -8.58
CA PRO A 23 8.67 -7.63 -9.35
C PRO A 23 9.24 -6.81 -10.50
N SER A 24 8.69 -5.63 -10.80
CA SER A 24 9.20 -4.75 -11.87
C SER A 24 10.56 -4.13 -11.57
N GLY A 25 11.15 -4.38 -10.38
CA GLY A 25 12.55 -4.06 -10.06
C GLY A 25 12.89 -2.57 -10.01
N TYR A 26 11.90 -1.69 -10.18
CA TYR A 26 12.09 -0.23 -10.28
C TYR A 26 11.76 0.53 -8.99
N ASN A 27 11.39 -0.18 -7.92
CA ASN A 27 11.01 0.43 -6.66
C ASN A 27 11.99 -0.04 -5.57
N GLU A 28 13.05 0.73 -5.36
CA GLU A 28 13.99 0.43 -4.27
C GLU A 28 13.36 0.87 -2.95
N CYS A 29 12.94 -0.08 -2.10
CA CYS A 29 12.44 0.22 -0.75
C CYS A 29 13.51 0.74 0.20
N GLY A 30 14.76 0.84 -0.26
CA GLY A 30 15.87 1.42 0.48
C GLY A 30 16.14 0.76 1.83
N GLY A 31 15.77 -0.52 2.00
CA GLY A 31 15.82 -1.20 3.29
C GLY A 31 15.74 -2.72 3.19
N THR A 32 15.73 -3.38 4.35
CA THR A 32 15.63 -4.85 4.47
C THR A 32 14.31 -5.34 3.91
N ASP A 33 14.36 -6.49 3.24
CA ASP A 33 13.16 -7.12 2.70
C ASP A 33 12.17 -7.45 3.83
N VAL A 34 10.90 -7.13 3.62
CA VAL A 34 9.85 -7.43 4.60
C VAL A 34 9.16 -8.74 4.26
N ASP A 35 8.76 -9.51 5.27
CA ASP A 35 8.09 -10.79 5.04
C ASP A 35 6.77 -10.63 4.26
N LYS A 36 6.43 -11.63 3.45
CA LYS A 36 5.20 -11.64 2.65
C LYS A 36 3.94 -11.49 3.49
N ALA A 37 3.92 -12.00 4.72
CA ALA A 37 2.79 -11.84 5.64
C ALA A 37 2.58 -10.36 6.02
N GLN A 38 3.65 -9.59 6.19
CA GLN A 38 3.57 -8.16 6.47
C GLN A 38 2.94 -7.41 5.30
N ARG A 39 3.36 -7.72 4.08
CA ARG A 39 2.83 -7.10 2.85
C ARG A 39 1.35 -7.45 2.63
N LYS A 40 0.98 -8.70 2.92
CA LYS A 40 -0.42 -9.15 2.93
C LYS A 40 -1.23 -8.34 3.95
N GLY A 41 -0.68 -8.11 5.15
CA GLY A 41 -1.30 -7.29 6.18
C GLY A 41 -1.62 -5.87 5.68
N TRP A 42 -0.66 -5.20 5.05
CA TRP A 42 -0.87 -3.89 4.45
C TRP A 42 -1.92 -3.92 3.33
N PHE A 43 -1.90 -4.93 2.47
CA PHE A 43 -2.88 -5.09 1.40
C PHE A 43 -4.30 -5.24 1.97
N SER A 44 -4.47 -6.12 2.97
CA SER A 44 -5.74 -6.29 3.67
C SER A 44 -6.19 -4.97 4.31
N GLN A 45 -5.31 -4.28 5.02
CA GLN A 45 -5.62 -3.00 5.66
C GLN A 45 -6.08 -1.95 4.64
N LEU A 46 -5.38 -1.81 3.51
CA LEU A 46 -5.74 -0.90 2.44
C LEU A 46 -7.16 -1.18 1.92
N LYS A 47 -7.47 -2.47 1.69
CA LYS A 47 -8.77 -2.89 1.16
C LYS A 47 -9.91 -2.74 2.16
N THR A 48 -9.66 -2.98 3.45
CA THR A 48 -10.73 -2.94 4.46
C THR A 48 -10.98 -1.54 5.02
N GLN A 49 -9.92 -0.76 5.28
CA GLN A 49 -10.04 0.57 5.90
C GLN A 49 -10.22 1.70 4.86
N TYR A 50 -9.79 1.47 3.61
CA TYR A 50 -9.81 2.48 2.55
C TYR A 50 -10.45 1.96 1.25
N PRO A 51 -11.60 1.25 1.26
CA PRO A 51 -12.16 0.59 0.08
C PRO A 51 -12.53 1.55 -1.07
N GLY A 52 -12.89 2.79 -0.73
CA GLY A 52 -13.22 3.84 -1.70
C GLY A 52 -12.02 4.66 -2.19
N SER A 53 -10.80 4.41 -1.69
CA SER A 53 -9.62 5.16 -2.13
C SER A 53 -9.21 4.73 -3.55
N PRO A 54 -8.74 5.67 -4.40
CA PRO A 54 -8.25 5.33 -5.74
C PRO A 54 -7.06 4.35 -5.67
N TRP A 55 -6.28 4.41 -4.59
CA TRP A 55 -5.14 3.53 -4.33
C TRP A 55 -5.55 2.10 -4.03
N ALA A 56 -6.59 1.89 -3.20
CA ALA A 56 -7.17 0.58 -2.96
C ALA A 56 -7.76 -0.01 -4.25
N GLN A 57 -8.37 0.80 -5.12
CA GLN A 57 -8.90 0.33 -6.40
C GLN A 57 -7.78 -0.04 -7.39
N LYS A 58 -6.72 0.76 -7.45
CA LYS A 58 -5.57 0.55 -8.35
C LYS A 58 -4.77 -0.69 -8.00
N LEU A 59 -4.60 -0.99 -6.71
CA LEU A 59 -3.81 -2.13 -6.25
C LEU A 59 -4.61 -3.43 -6.28
N LYS A 60 -4.50 -4.19 -7.37
CA LYS A 60 -5.22 -5.47 -7.52
C LYS A 60 -4.53 -6.64 -6.83
N TYR A 61 -3.21 -6.62 -6.80
CA TYR A 61 -2.37 -7.68 -6.28
C TYR A 61 -1.29 -7.10 -5.36
N TYR A 62 -0.70 -7.96 -4.54
CA TYR A 62 0.50 -7.69 -3.76
C TYR A 62 1.53 -8.79 -4.04
N TRP A 63 2.79 -8.56 -3.70
CA TRP A 63 3.92 -9.47 -3.95
C TRP A 63 4.64 -9.77 -2.66
#